data_AF-W0ESI3-F1
#
_entry.id   AF-W0ESI3-F1
#
_cell.length_a   1.000
_cell.length_b   1.000
_cell.length_c   1.000
_cell.angle_alpha   90.00
_cell.angle_beta   90.00
_cell.angle_gamma   90.00
#
_symmetry.space_group_name_H-M   'P 1'
#
loop_
_entity.id
_entity.type
_entity.pdbx_description
1 polymer ?
#
loop_
_entity_poly.entity_id
_entity_poly.type
_entity_poly.pdbx_seq_one_letter_code
_entity_poly.pdbx_strand_id
1 'polypeptide(L)'
;MKTVRLKQNMSQAELADKSGVSISTIKRMEDGEVKNFESLIRVLRTLGKLDIFVPLVEEEQLSPNEYYELASKANKPKRKRASKSYTKENKEESEW
;
A
#
# COMPACT_ATOMS: atom_id res chain seq x y z
N MET A 1 10.73 -23.43 -2.40
CA MET A 1 11.69 -23.30 -1.28
C MET A 1 12.96 -24.13 -1.50
N LYS A 2 12.85 -25.46 -1.67
CA LYS A 2 13.99 -26.37 -1.93
C LYS A 2 14.95 -25.89 -3.03
N THR A 3 14.40 -25.47 -4.16
CA THR A 3 15.17 -24.94 -5.29
C THR A 3 16.00 -23.71 -4.93
N VAL A 4 15.45 -22.78 -4.13
CA VAL A 4 16.15 -21.58 -3.68
C VAL A 4 17.29 -21.94 -2.71
N ARG A 5 17.03 -22.83 -1.75
CA ARG A 5 18.05 -23.32 -0.81
C ARG A 5 19.22 -23.97 -1.55
N LEU A 6 18.93 -24.86 -2.51
CA LEU A 6 19.97 -25.55 -3.28
C LEU A 6 20.80 -24.59 -4.14
N LYS A 7 20.19 -23.56 -4.75
CA LYS A 7 20.92 -22.50 -5.47
C LYS A 7 21.88 -21.71 -4.57
N GLN A 8 21.60 -21.67 -3.26
CA GLN A 8 22.44 -21.02 -2.26
C GLN A 8 23.44 -21.99 -1.60
N ASN A 9 23.58 -23.23 -2.12
CA ASN A 9 24.47 -24.27 -1.58
C ASN A 9 24.29 -24.55 -0.08
N MET A 10 23.06 -24.44 0.42
CA MET A 10 22.78 -24.58 1.86
C MET A 10 22.15 -25.94 2.15
N SER A 11 22.57 -26.62 3.22
CA SER A 11 21.92 -27.87 3.66
C SER A 11 20.58 -27.59 4.37
N GLN A 12 19.72 -28.60 4.54
CA GLN A 12 18.48 -28.43 5.33
C GLN A 12 18.80 -28.13 6.80
N ALA A 13 19.90 -28.68 7.33
CA ALA A 13 20.36 -28.44 8.70
C ALA A 13 20.86 -27.00 8.88
N GLU A 14 21.65 -26.49 7.93
CA GLU A 14 22.10 -25.10 7.94
C GLU A 14 20.94 -24.11 7.82
N LEU A 15 19.95 -24.41 6.96
CA LEU A 15 18.79 -23.55 6.84
C LEU A 15 17.98 -23.53 8.15
N ALA A 16 17.76 -24.70 8.74
CA ALA A 16 17.09 -24.85 10.04
C ALA A 16 17.77 -24.03 11.13
N ASP A 17 19.10 -24.15 11.24
CA ASP A 17 19.91 -23.40 12.21
C ASP A 17 19.80 -21.89 11.99
N LYS A 18 20.04 -21.41 10.76
CA LYS A 18 19.97 -19.98 10.41
C LYS A 18 18.58 -19.37 10.62
N SER A 19 17.51 -20.14 10.39
CA SER A 19 16.13 -19.65 10.52
C SER A 19 15.54 -19.87 11.92
N GLY A 20 16.23 -20.60 12.79
CA GLY A 20 15.78 -20.93 14.13
C GLY A 20 14.52 -21.80 14.14
N VAL A 21 14.39 -22.71 13.18
CA VAL A 21 13.29 -23.70 13.11
C VAL A 21 13.84 -25.11 13.00
N SER A 22 13.05 -26.11 13.38
CA SER A 22 13.51 -27.51 13.33
C SER A 22 13.76 -27.99 11.90
N ILE A 23 14.72 -28.90 11.73
CA ILE A 23 14.98 -29.60 10.45
C ILE A 23 13.70 -30.27 9.92
N SER A 24 12.89 -30.85 10.81
CA SER A 24 11.60 -31.46 10.43
C SER A 24 10.60 -30.46 9.87
N THR A 25 10.65 -29.20 10.29
CA THR A 25 9.83 -28.12 9.73
C THR A 25 10.32 -27.72 8.35
N ILE A 26 11.64 -27.62 8.15
CA ILE A 26 12.22 -27.38 6.81
C ILE A 26 11.84 -28.48 5.82
N LYS A 27 11.96 -29.76 6.20
CA LYS A 27 11.58 -30.90 5.34
C LYS A 27 10.12 -30.78 4.88
N ARG A 28 9.20 -30.64 5.83
CA ARG A 28 7.76 -30.46 5.54
C ARG A 28 7.49 -29.27 4.63
N MET A 29 8.11 -28.12 4.88
CA MET A 29 7.95 -26.94 4.02
C MET A 29 8.48 -27.16 2.60
N GLU A 30 9.57 -27.92 2.44
CA GLU A 30 10.07 -28.31 1.13
C GLU A 30 9.16 -29.30 0.40
N ASP A 31 8.38 -30.09 1.15
CA ASP A 31 7.35 -31.01 0.65
C ASP A 31 5.99 -30.32 0.45
N GLY A 32 5.88 -29.01 0.72
CA GLY A 32 4.68 -28.20 0.50
C GLY A 32 3.77 -28.02 1.72
N GLU A 33 4.14 -28.58 2.87
CA GLU A 33 3.39 -28.45 4.11
C GLU A 33 3.89 -27.29 4.98
N VAL A 34 3.02 -26.32 5.25
CA VAL A 34 3.29 -25.19 6.16
C VAL A 34 2.34 -25.28 7.36
N LYS A 35 2.89 -25.51 8.56
CA LYS A 35 2.09 -25.58 9.80
C LYS A 35 1.86 -24.23 10.47
N ASN A 36 2.81 -23.31 10.33
CA ASN A 36 2.72 -22.00 10.95
C ASN A 36 3.35 -20.93 10.06
N PHE A 37 2.76 -19.74 10.08
CA PHE A 37 3.16 -18.64 9.22
C PHE A 37 4.46 -17.96 9.69
N GLU A 38 4.70 -17.87 11.00
CA GLU A 38 5.90 -17.28 11.56
C GLU A 38 7.19 -17.98 11.08
N SER A 39 7.19 -19.31 11.08
CA SER A 39 8.29 -20.15 10.61
C SER A 39 8.49 -19.99 9.12
N LEU A 40 7.40 -19.88 8.34
CA LEU A 40 7.50 -19.58 6.92
C LEU A 40 8.18 -18.22 6.69
N ILE A 41 7.77 -17.19 7.42
CA ILE A 41 8.40 -15.86 7.38
C ILE A 41 9.89 -15.94 7.75
N ARG A 42 10.24 -16.62 8.83
CA ARG A 42 11.64 -16.77 9.29
C ARG A 42 12.50 -17.43 8.21
N VAL A 43 12.00 -18.51 7.62
CA VAL A 43 12.65 -19.22 6.52
C VAL A 43 12.79 -18.34 5.28
N LEU A 44 11.72 -17.69 4.83
CA LEU A 44 11.77 -16.81 3.65
C LEU A 44 12.71 -15.62 3.86
N ARG A 45 12.77 -15.07 5.08
CA ARG A 45 13.74 -14.05 5.47
C ARG A 45 15.17 -14.57 5.32
N THR A 46 15.47 -15.76 5.86
CA THR A 46 16.82 -16.35 5.71
C THR A 46 17.22 -16.66 4.28
N LEU A 47 16.24 -16.98 3.42
CA LEU A 47 16.48 -17.24 2.00
C LEU A 47 16.53 -15.95 1.15
N GLY A 48 16.27 -14.77 1.74
CA GLY A 48 16.19 -13.50 1.00
C GLY A 48 15.02 -13.47 0.02
N LYS A 49 13.87 -14.02 0.41
CA LYS A 49 12.64 -14.11 -0.39
C LYS A 49 11.43 -13.49 0.31
N LEU A 50 11.66 -12.60 1.26
CA LEU A 50 10.60 -11.91 1.97
C LEU A 50 9.87 -10.87 1.09
N ASP A 51 10.54 -10.37 0.04
CA ASP A 51 10.01 -9.36 -0.88
C ASP A 51 8.76 -9.80 -1.64
N ILE A 52 8.48 -11.11 -1.67
CA ILE A 52 7.23 -11.64 -2.24
C ILE A 52 5.98 -11.07 -1.54
N PHE A 53 6.13 -10.58 -0.31
CA PHE A 53 5.03 -9.98 0.46
C PHE A 53 4.92 -8.47 0.28
N VAL A 54 5.87 -7.80 -0.37
CA VAL A 54 5.83 -6.34 -0.57
C VAL A 54 4.52 -5.88 -1.23
N PRO A 55 4.00 -6.55 -2.28
CA PRO A 55 2.74 -6.14 -2.91
C PRO A 55 1.50 -6.22 -2.00
N LEU A 56 1.55 -6.93 -0.86
CA LEU A 56 0.42 -6.96 0.08
C LEU A 56 0.26 -5.65 0.85
N VAL A 57 1.31 -4.84 0.91
CA VAL A 57 1.39 -3.62 1.72
C VAL A 57 1.61 -2.37 0.87
N GLU A 58 1.86 -2.54 -0.43
CA GLU A 58 1.91 -1.42 -1.37
C GLU A 58 0.50 -0.84 -1.53
N GLU A 59 0.40 0.46 -1.27
CA GLU A 59 -0.82 1.21 -1.57
C GLU A 59 -0.99 1.30 -3.09
N GLU A 60 -2.21 1.05 -3.57
CA GLU A 60 -2.54 1.31 -4.97
C GLU A 60 -2.23 2.77 -5.29
N GLN A 61 -1.31 2.97 -6.24
CA GLN A 61 -1.05 4.30 -6.75
C GLN A 61 -2.31 4.80 -7.46
N LEU A 62 -2.85 5.94 -6.99
CA LEU A 62 -3.97 6.63 -7.62
C LEU A 62 -3.69 6.78 -9.11
N SER A 63 -4.64 6.36 -9.95
CA SER A 63 -4.57 6.68 -11.37
C SER A 63 -4.58 8.21 -11.57
N PRO A 64 -4.00 8.73 -12.67
CA PRO A 64 -4.01 10.17 -12.95
C PRO A 64 -5.40 10.81 -12.87
N ASN A 65 -6.44 10.07 -13.24
CA ASN A 65 -7.84 10.52 -13.17
C ASN A 65 -8.33 10.60 -11.71
N GLU A 66 -8.05 9.61 -10.88
CA GLU A 66 -8.44 9.62 -9.46
C GLU A 66 -7.72 10.74 -8.69
N TYR A 67 -6.44 10.95 -9.00
CA TYR A 67 -5.68 12.07 -8.47
C TYR A 67 -6.30 13.41 -8.89
N TYR A 68 -6.66 13.57 -10.16
CA TYR A 68 -7.32 14.78 -10.68
C TYR A 68 -8.69 15.01 -10.04
N GLU A 69 -9.49 13.97 -9.84
CA GLU A 69 -10.77 14.08 -9.14
C GLU A 69 -10.60 14.52 -7.67
N LEU A 70 -9.63 13.96 -6.95
CA LEU A 70 -9.34 14.36 -5.58
C LEU A 70 -8.89 15.83 -5.49
N ALA A 71 -7.95 16.22 -6.36
CA ALA A 71 -7.43 17.59 -6.42
C ALA A 71 -8.51 18.60 -6.82
N SER A 72 -9.37 18.26 -7.79
CA SER A 72 -10.46 19.12 -8.23
C SER A 72 -11.58 19.24 -7.20
N LYS A 73 -11.88 18.17 -6.44
CA LYS A 73 -12.82 18.21 -5.30
C LYS A 73 -12.30 19.12 -4.18
N ALA A 74 -11.00 19.04 -3.86
CA ALA A 74 -10.36 19.89 -2.85
C ALA A 74 -10.32 21.37 -3.26
N ASN A 75 -10.09 21.66 -4.54
CA ASN A 75 -9.96 23.00 -5.08
C ASN A 75 -11.25 23.59 -5.67
N LYS A 76 -12.44 23.05 -5.35
CA LYS A 76 -13.70 23.62 -5.87
C LYS A 76 -13.83 25.08 -5.44
N PRO A 77 -13.74 26.06 -6.36
CA PRO A 77 -13.89 27.45 -5.99
C PRO A 77 -15.32 27.65 -5.47
N LYS A 78 -15.47 28.26 -4.29
CA LYS A 78 -16.78 28.67 -3.78
C LYS A 78 -17.48 29.49 -4.87
N ARG A 79 -18.64 29.02 -5.37
CA ARG A 79 -19.42 29.72 -6.39
C ARG A 79 -19.69 31.14 -5.89
N LYS A 80 -19.05 32.13 -6.51
CA LYS A 80 -19.38 33.54 -6.28
C LYS A 80 -20.72 33.80 -6.96
N ARG A 81 -21.77 34.04 -6.19
CA ARG A 81 -23.05 34.51 -6.74
C ARG A 81 -22.82 35.93 -7.25
N ALA A 82 -23.21 36.20 -8.49
CA ALA A 82 -23.46 37.57 -8.91
C ALA A 82 -24.72 38.03 -8.18
N SER A 83 -24.58 38.59 -6.99
CA SER A 83 -25.66 39.38 -6.39
C SER A 83 -25.76 40.67 -7.17
N LYS A 84 -26.95 40.97 -7.70
CA LYS A 84 -27.30 42.28 -8.22
C LYS A 84 -27.22 43.25 -7.03
N SER A 85 -26.15 44.05 -6.93
CA SER A 85 -26.11 45.16 -5.97
C SER A 85 -27.18 46.15 -6.41
N TYR A 86 -28.31 46.16 -5.72
CA TYR A 86 -29.30 47.22 -5.88
C TYR A 86 -28.69 48.49 -5.27
N THR A 87 -28.12 49.34 -6.12
CA THR A 87 -27.83 50.72 -5.75
C THR A 87 -29.18 51.43 -5.64
N LYS A 88 -29.63 51.76 -4.42
CA LYS A 88 -30.74 52.69 -4.23
C LYS A 88 -30.20 54.09 -4.54
N GLU A 89 -30.48 54.59 -5.74
CA GLU A 89 -30.41 56.04 -5.97
C GLU A 89 -31.52 56.69 -5.16
N ASN A 90 -31.13 57.49 -4.16
CA ASN A 90 -32.01 58.39 -3.45
C ASN A 90 -32.46 59.45 -4.45
N LYS A 91 -33.68 59.31 -4.99
CA LYS A 91 -34.31 60.36 -5.78
C LYS A 91 -34.86 61.38 -4.80
N GLU A 92 -34.10 62.45 -4.55
CA GLU A 92 -34.61 63.63 -3.87
C GLU A 92 -35.77 64.19 -4.70
N GLU A 93 -36.97 64.21 -4.11
CA GLU A 93 -38.11 64.94 -4.63
C GLU A 93 -37.76 66.43 -4.59
N SER A 94 -37.59 67.05 -5.76
CA SER A 94 -37.56 68.49 -5.87
C SER A 94 -38.96 68.94 -6.26
N GLU A 95 -39.70 69.47 -5.30
CA GLU A 95 -40.88 70.31 -5.56
C GLU A 95 -40.42 71.62 -6.19
N TRP A 96 -40.66 71.82 -7.48
CA TRP A 96 -40.93 73.09 -8.17
C TRP A 96 -41.51 72.80 -9.55
#